data_AF-A0A7S1JBG6-F1
#
_entry.id   AF-A0A7S1JBG6-F1
#
_cell.length_a   1.000
_cell.length_b   1.000
_cell.length_c   1.000
_cell.angle_alpha   90.00
_cell.angle_beta   90.00
_cell.angle_gamma   90.00
#
_symmetry.space_group_name_H-M   'P 1'
#
loop_
_entity.id
_entity.type
_entity.pdbx_description
1 polymer ?
#
loop_
_entity_poly.entity_id
_entity_poly.type
_entity_poly.pdbx_seq_one_letter_code
_entity_poly.pdbx_strand_id
1 'polypeptide(L)'
;FFGVAHDHMYYFVVHVREHPEFMCFLMALFGAILPVLVMMHHSFTHEELYLDTPSGRLPRTWVLGYPGSEAQQLWRAFEDSMIRSTPSLAEDRGSPAALAGLLHSVRIFKRVMPHFPEVLYGRQGRGVVMVGIGTTAIEQVYASVRVLRKLGSPLPVELWVRATERLTDDLDGHMQSYGVSVRNLQEFIGEEEDIPPHMVALLMSRFEEVLYLEAGILAMADPAAHRLFTRGCYVQTGVLLWRDLAVHAPADLSGLHRVLELDSNITEFPSHQPGLLVIHKKKAWSSLLLSMFLMTQRQAFAAVLPRGGDWALDKELLAQAVHSVHQTYCLVEHLPAVSVPGGVLVHFSPGDAGLNPALPGLSLFLESRCQEVTAQDLQAGMQLQHP
;
A
#
# COMPACT_ATOMS: atom_id res chain seq x y z
N PHE A 1 -8.01 23.30 32.06
CA PHE A 1 -8.95 22.36 31.43
C PHE A 1 -8.57 20.97 31.87
N PHE A 2 -9.51 20.22 32.42
CA PHE A 2 -9.37 18.79 32.70
C PHE A 2 -10.61 18.10 32.15
N GLY A 3 -10.44 17.04 31.34
CA GLY A 3 -11.52 16.19 30.88
C GLY A 3 -11.55 14.92 31.71
N VAL A 4 -12.72 14.56 32.24
CA VAL A 4 -12.96 13.25 32.87
C VAL A 4 -14.13 12.62 32.13
N ALA A 5 -13.93 11.39 31.63
CA ALA A 5 -14.97 10.61 30.99
C ALA A 5 -15.57 9.61 31.99
N HIS A 6 -16.89 9.65 32.17
CA HIS A 6 -17.64 8.61 32.85
C HIS A 6 -19.02 8.46 32.19
N ASP A 7 -19.40 7.24 31.86
CA ASP A 7 -20.71 6.82 31.33
C ASP A 7 -21.36 7.80 30.33
N HIS A 8 -20.70 7.95 29.18
CA HIS A 8 -21.22 8.67 28.00
C HIS A 8 -21.59 10.15 28.19
N MET A 9 -21.16 10.78 29.29
CA MET A 9 -21.34 12.21 29.54
C MET A 9 -19.99 12.90 29.71
N TYR A 10 -19.73 13.89 28.85
CA TYR A 10 -18.54 14.74 28.95
C TYR A 10 -18.84 15.95 29.82
N TYR A 11 -18.14 16.05 30.96
CA TYR A 11 -18.20 17.24 31.82
C TYR A 11 -17.01 18.14 31.53
N PHE A 12 -17.27 19.40 31.17
CA PHE A 12 -16.26 20.43 31.04
C PHE A 12 -16.31 21.34 32.27
N VAL A 13 -15.33 21.23 33.15
CA VAL A 13 -15.17 22.17 34.28
C VAL A 13 -14.18 23.26 33.86
N VAL A 14 -14.70 24.46 33.63
CA VAL A 14 -13.91 25.64 33.29
C VAL A 14 -13.76 26.49 34.56
N HIS A 15 -12.55 26.56 35.10
CA HIS A 15 -12.25 27.43 36.22
C HIS A 15 -11.93 28.83 35.67
N VAL A 16 -12.89 29.75 35.74
CA VAL A 16 -12.70 31.14 35.33
C VAL A 16 -12.33 31.96 36.57
N ARG A 17 -11.12 32.54 36.61
CA ARG A 17 -10.80 33.59 37.58
C ARG A 17 -11.08 34.95 36.94
N GLU A 18 -12.02 35.67 37.55
CA GLU A 18 -12.16 37.14 37.57
C GLU A 18 -12.41 37.93 36.27
N HIS A 19 -13.19 37.43 35.31
CA HIS A 19 -13.74 38.30 34.25
C HIS A 19 -15.18 37.93 33.83
N PRO A 20 -16.22 38.60 34.35
CA PRO A 20 -17.63 38.29 34.03
C PRO A 20 -17.98 38.50 32.56
N GLU A 21 -17.29 39.40 31.84
CA GLU A 21 -17.51 39.63 30.40
C GLU A 21 -17.07 38.44 29.54
N PHE A 22 -16.06 37.69 29.98
CA PHE A 22 -15.59 36.48 29.28
C PHE A 22 -16.61 35.33 29.40
N MET A 23 -17.41 35.33 30.48
CA MET A 23 -18.44 34.31 30.69
C MET A 23 -19.62 34.47 29.72
N CYS A 24 -20.05 35.71 29.44
CA CYS A 24 -21.08 36.00 28.45
C CYS A 24 -20.64 35.60 27.04
N PHE A 25 -19.36 35.83 26.69
CA PHE A 25 -18.81 35.41 25.39
C PHE A 25 -18.76 33.88 25.25
N LEU A 26 -18.31 33.17 26.29
CA LEU A 26 -18.30 31.71 26.29
C LEU A 26 -19.71 31.12 26.22
N MET A 27 -20.68 31.66 26.95
CA MET A 27 -22.07 31.19 26.87
C MET A 27 -22.70 31.43 25.51
N ALA A 28 -22.41 32.55 24.85
CA ALA A 28 -22.87 32.81 23.49
C ALA A 28 -22.22 31.86 22.46
N LEU A 29 -20.91 31.59 22.61
CA LEU A 29 -20.17 30.68 21.74
C LEU A 29 -20.66 29.23 21.88
N PHE A 30 -20.87 28.75 23.10
CA PHE A 30 -21.40 27.40 23.35
C PHE A 30 -22.88 27.28 22.98
N GLY A 31 -23.70 28.31 23.20
CA GLY A 31 -25.10 28.33 22.76
C GLY A 31 -25.28 28.26 21.24
N ALA A 32 -24.32 28.79 20.46
CA ALA A 32 -24.35 28.73 19.00
C ALA A 32 -23.77 27.44 18.42
N ILE A 33 -22.75 26.85 19.06
CA ILE A 33 -22.00 25.71 18.51
C ILE A 33 -22.61 24.35 18.96
N LEU A 34 -23.16 24.28 20.17
CA LEU A 34 -23.66 23.02 20.74
C LEU A 34 -24.87 22.43 19.97
N PRO A 35 -25.83 23.22 19.43
CA PRO A 35 -26.90 22.67 18.59
C PRO A 35 -26.39 22.07 17.27
N VAL A 36 -25.31 22.63 16.71
CA VAL A 36 -24.70 22.14 15.45
C VAL A 36 -23.95 20.84 15.70
N LEU A 37 -23.23 20.72 16.81
CA LEU A 37 -22.55 19.48 17.19
C LEU A 37 -23.51 18.36 17.60
N VAL A 38 -24.62 18.69 18.26
CA VAL A 38 -25.66 17.70 18.64
C VAL A 38 -26.48 17.25 17.42
N MET A 39 -26.70 18.12 16.41
CA MET A 39 -27.29 17.71 15.13
C MET A 39 -26.37 16.82 14.29
N MET A 40 -25.04 16.96 14.39
CA MET A 40 -24.11 16.09 13.66
C MET A 40 -23.97 14.68 14.27
N HIS A 41 -24.42 14.48 15.52
CA HIS A 41 -24.21 13.21 16.21
C HIS A 41 -25.49 12.32 16.33
N HIS A 42 -26.65 12.82 15.92
CA HIS A 42 -27.88 12.03 15.92
C HIS A 42 -28.54 11.96 14.54
N SER A 43 -28.57 10.72 14.03
CA SER A 43 -29.42 10.19 12.93
C SER A 43 -28.75 10.19 11.56
N PHE A 44 -27.89 9.20 11.33
CA PHE A 44 -27.88 8.51 10.04
C PHE A 44 -28.47 7.12 10.29
N THR A 45 -29.60 6.84 9.65
CA THR A 45 -30.11 5.46 9.60
C THR A 45 -29.26 4.66 8.63
N HIS A 46 -29.14 3.35 8.83
CA HIS A 46 -28.30 2.45 8.03
C HIS A 46 -28.55 2.53 6.50
N GLU A 47 -29.68 3.10 6.07
CA GLU A 47 -30.04 3.29 4.65
C GLU A 47 -29.45 4.56 4.02
N GLU A 48 -29.12 5.59 4.80
CA GLU A 48 -28.58 6.86 4.28
C GLU A 48 -27.08 6.80 3.96
N LEU A 49 -26.45 5.68 4.31
CA LEU A 49 -25.06 5.36 4.04
C LEU A 49 -24.85 4.74 2.67
N TYR A 50 -25.86 4.62 1.81
CA TYR A 50 -25.70 4.02 0.49
C TYR A 50 -26.35 4.86 -0.63
N LEU A 51 -25.71 4.89 -1.80
CA LEU A 51 -26.27 5.34 -3.07
C LEU A 51 -26.82 4.11 -3.79
N ASP A 52 -28.13 4.11 -4.04
CA ASP A 52 -28.73 3.13 -4.95
C ASP A 52 -28.33 3.49 -6.39
N THR A 53 -27.53 2.63 -7.01
CA THR A 53 -27.22 2.67 -8.45
C THR A 53 -27.99 1.56 -9.17
N PRO A 54 -28.16 1.65 -10.51
CA PRO A 54 -28.75 0.55 -11.29
C PRO A 54 -28.03 -0.81 -11.12
N SER A 55 -26.83 -0.81 -10.56
CA SER A 55 -25.95 -1.97 -10.32
C SER A 55 -25.77 -2.37 -8.85
N GLY A 56 -26.46 -1.72 -7.89
CA GLY A 56 -26.38 -2.04 -6.44
C GLY A 56 -26.17 -0.84 -5.52
N ARG A 57 -26.08 -1.11 -4.20
CA ARG A 57 -25.85 -0.12 -3.13
C ARG A 57 -24.36 0.19 -2.99
N LEU A 58 -23.95 1.44 -3.22
CA LEU A 58 -22.58 1.93 -2.97
C LEU A 58 -22.51 2.72 -1.65
N PRO A 59 -21.55 2.48 -0.74
CA PRO A 59 -21.48 3.26 0.49
C PRO A 59 -21.19 4.75 0.25
N ARG A 60 -21.78 5.65 1.07
CA ARG A 60 -21.68 7.13 1.02
C ARG A 60 -20.54 7.69 1.88
N THR A 61 -19.71 6.86 2.50
CA THR A 61 -18.66 7.24 3.48
C THR A 61 -17.39 7.84 2.90
N TRP A 62 -17.34 8.18 1.61
CA TRP A 62 -16.15 8.71 0.91
C TRP A 62 -15.77 10.16 1.25
N VAL A 63 -16.33 10.73 2.31
CA VAL A 63 -16.06 12.12 2.71
C VAL A 63 -16.01 12.18 4.22
N LEU A 64 -14.82 12.06 4.83
CA LEU A 64 -14.46 12.74 6.09
C LEU A 64 -12.97 12.50 6.43
N GLY A 65 -12.13 13.43 5.99
CA GLY A 65 -10.73 13.58 6.42
C GLY A 65 -10.12 14.82 5.75
N TYR A 66 -9.73 15.83 6.54
CA TYR A 66 -9.04 17.10 6.18
C TYR A 66 -9.32 17.77 4.81
N PRO A 67 -10.29 18.69 4.66
CA PRO A 67 -10.46 19.42 3.40
C PRO A 67 -9.19 20.21 3.00
N GLY A 68 -8.56 19.85 1.87
CA GLY A 68 -7.70 20.77 1.12
C GLY A 68 -6.31 20.32 0.69
N SER A 69 -5.85 19.10 0.99
CA SER A 69 -4.54 18.64 0.48
C SER A 69 -4.63 18.21 -0.99
N GLU A 70 -3.59 18.50 -1.78
CA GLU A 70 -3.49 18.05 -3.18
C GLU A 70 -3.59 16.52 -3.30
N ALA A 71 -3.09 15.78 -2.29
CA ALA A 71 -3.16 14.33 -2.24
C ALA A 71 -4.60 13.81 -2.18
N GLN A 72 -5.49 14.49 -1.43
CA GLN A 72 -6.90 14.12 -1.41
C GLN A 72 -7.63 14.50 -2.69
N GLN A 73 -7.26 15.61 -3.32
CA GLN A 73 -7.84 15.97 -4.62
C GLN A 73 -7.50 14.92 -5.67
N LEU A 74 -6.26 14.42 -5.65
CA LEU A 74 -5.84 13.29 -6.48
C LEU A 74 -6.66 12.03 -6.19
N TRP A 75 -6.81 11.70 -4.91
CA TRP A 75 -7.57 10.53 -4.48
C TRP A 75 -9.03 10.61 -4.94
N ARG A 76 -9.70 11.75 -4.74
CA ARG A 76 -11.07 12.00 -5.24
C ARG A 76 -11.16 11.90 -6.77
N ALA A 77 -10.19 12.46 -7.50
CA ALA A 77 -10.17 12.35 -8.95
C ALA A 77 -10.03 10.88 -9.42
N PHE A 78 -9.29 10.07 -8.66
CA PHE A 78 -9.20 8.63 -8.87
C PHE A 78 -10.52 7.92 -8.52
N GLU A 79 -11.13 8.19 -7.37
CA GLU A 79 -12.45 7.66 -6.99
C GLU A 79 -13.52 7.96 -8.05
N ASP A 80 -13.61 9.21 -8.47
CA ASP A 80 -14.51 9.65 -9.55
C ASP A 80 -14.29 8.84 -10.83
N SER A 81 -13.04 8.50 -11.13
CA SER A 81 -12.67 7.68 -12.28
C SER A 81 -13.08 6.22 -12.09
N MET A 82 -12.95 5.68 -10.88
CA MET A 82 -13.44 4.34 -10.54
C MET A 82 -14.96 4.27 -10.66
N ILE A 83 -15.70 5.20 -10.06
CA ILE A 83 -17.18 5.24 -10.06
C ILE A 83 -17.71 5.29 -11.49
N ARG A 84 -17.12 6.12 -12.35
CA ARG A 84 -17.50 6.20 -13.78
C ARG A 84 -17.21 4.91 -14.56
N SER A 85 -16.34 4.07 -14.05
CA SER A 85 -15.83 2.86 -14.72
C SER A 85 -16.30 1.57 -14.05
N THR A 86 -17.15 1.64 -13.01
CA THR A 86 -17.61 0.48 -12.26
C THR A 86 -18.28 -0.53 -13.19
N PRO A 87 -17.84 -1.80 -13.20
CA PRO A 87 -18.46 -2.82 -14.04
C PRO A 87 -19.87 -3.14 -13.54
N SER A 88 -20.81 -3.36 -14.48
CA SER A 88 -22.07 -4.01 -14.13
C SER A 88 -21.77 -5.46 -13.75
N LEU A 89 -22.09 -5.86 -12.51
CA LEU A 89 -21.95 -7.24 -12.07
C LEU A 89 -22.86 -8.12 -12.94
N ALA A 90 -22.26 -8.95 -13.79
CA ALA A 90 -22.98 -9.99 -14.50
C ALA A 90 -23.15 -11.19 -13.55
N GLU A 91 -24.36 -11.75 -13.47
CA GLU A 91 -24.67 -12.89 -12.60
C GLU A 91 -23.92 -14.17 -13.01
N ASP A 92 -23.47 -14.26 -14.27
CA ASP A 92 -22.89 -15.48 -14.84
C ASP A 92 -21.39 -15.32 -15.16
N ARG A 93 -20.54 -16.04 -14.39
CA ARG A 93 -19.06 -16.02 -14.52
C ARG A 93 -18.65 -16.55 -15.90
N GLY A 94 -17.70 -15.88 -16.54
CA GLY A 94 -17.18 -16.27 -17.85
C GLY A 94 -18.12 -16.04 -19.02
N SER A 95 -19.30 -15.46 -18.80
CA SER A 95 -20.23 -15.14 -19.88
C SER A 95 -19.66 -14.06 -20.83
N PRO A 96 -20.02 -14.08 -22.13
CA PRO A 96 -19.62 -13.02 -23.06
C PRO A 96 -20.05 -11.62 -22.60
N ALA A 97 -21.19 -11.52 -21.90
CA ALA A 97 -21.68 -10.27 -21.33
C ALA A 97 -20.78 -9.76 -20.19
N ALA A 98 -20.35 -10.63 -19.28
CA ALA A 98 -19.40 -10.28 -18.23
C ALA A 98 -18.07 -9.75 -18.81
N LEU A 99 -17.54 -10.45 -19.82
CA LEU A 99 -16.32 -10.04 -20.52
C LEU A 99 -16.48 -8.66 -21.19
N ALA A 100 -17.59 -8.45 -21.91
CA ALA A 100 -17.87 -7.19 -22.59
C ALA A 100 -18.03 -6.02 -21.61
N GLY A 101 -18.71 -6.25 -20.48
CA GLY A 101 -18.88 -5.25 -19.42
C GLY A 101 -17.55 -4.84 -18.80
N LEU A 102 -16.71 -5.81 -18.41
CA LEU A 102 -15.38 -5.54 -17.85
C LEU A 102 -14.45 -4.84 -18.85
N LEU A 103 -14.46 -5.28 -20.12
CA LEU A 103 -13.70 -4.62 -21.19
C LEU A 103 -14.14 -3.16 -21.36
N HIS A 104 -15.45 -2.90 -21.33
CA HIS A 104 -16.00 -1.55 -21.41
C HIS A 104 -15.51 -0.69 -20.23
N SER A 105 -15.59 -1.22 -19.01
CA SER A 105 -15.09 -0.58 -17.79
C SER A 105 -13.61 -0.23 -17.86
N VAL A 106 -12.75 -1.16 -18.29
CA VAL A 106 -11.31 -0.91 -18.45
C VAL A 106 -11.07 0.19 -19.49
N ARG A 107 -11.80 0.19 -20.61
CA ARG A 107 -11.67 1.24 -21.64
C ARG A 107 -12.12 2.61 -21.14
N ILE A 108 -13.19 2.69 -20.35
CA ILE A 108 -13.60 3.95 -19.70
C ILE A 108 -12.51 4.40 -18.75
N PHE A 109 -12.09 3.53 -17.83
CA PHE A 109 -11.08 3.86 -16.82
C PHE A 109 -9.81 4.39 -17.45
N LYS A 110 -9.31 3.74 -18.51
CA LYS A 110 -8.14 4.20 -19.25
C LYS A 110 -8.26 5.60 -19.84
N ARG A 111 -9.48 6.03 -20.19
CA ARG A 111 -9.75 7.37 -20.75
C ARG A 111 -9.89 8.43 -19.68
N VAL A 112 -10.37 8.07 -18.49
CA VAL A 112 -10.70 9.03 -17.42
C VAL A 112 -9.67 9.07 -16.29
N MET A 113 -8.66 8.18 -16.29
CA MET A 113 -7.64 8.13 -15.25
C MET A 113 -6.94 9.50 -15.06
N PRO A 114 -6.70 9.94 -13.81
CA PRO A 114 -6.05 11.22 -13.56
C PRO A 114 -4.59 11.24 -14.03
N HIS A 115 -4.12 12.41 -14.48
CA HIS A 115 -2.72 12.61 -14.83
C HIS A 115 -1.81 12.57 -13.59
N PHE A 116 -0.52 12.33 -13.82
CA PHE A 116 0.49 12.34 -12.75
C PHE A 116 0.55 13.73 -12.10
N PRO A 117 0.37 13.84 -10.77
CA PRO A 117 0.36 15.13 -10.08
C PRO A 117 1.81 15.58 -9.80
N GLU A 118 2.39 16.32 -10.75
CA GLU A 118 3.76 16.83 -10.67
C GLU A 118 4.03 17.63 -9.38
N VAL A 119 3.04 18.37 -8.89
CA VAL A 119 3.19 19.21 -7.69
C VAL A 119 3.39 18.37 -6.43
N LEU A 120 2.74 17.21 -6.36
CA LEU A 120 2.84 16.30 -5.22
C LEU A 120 4.17 15.55 -5.19
N TYR A 121 4.58 15.01 -6.35
CA TYR A 121 5.63 14.00 -6.40
C TYR A 121 6.92 14.43 -7.11
N GLY A 122 6.87 15.42 -8.01
CA GLY A 122 7.96 15.72 -8.97
C GLY A 122 9.28 16.23 -8.39
N ARG A 123 9.44 16.23 -7.05
CA ARG A 123 10.66 16.61 -6.32
C ARG A 123 10.96 15.73 -5.11
N GLN A 124 10.19 14.66 -4.88
CA GLN A 124 10.21 13.94 -3.61
C GLN A 124 11.24 12.79 -3.56
N GLY A 125 12.07 12.66 -4.59
CA GLY A 125 13.23 11.77 -4.60
C GLY A 125 12.89 10.29 -4.47
N ARG A 126 13.80 9.54 -3.85
CA ARG A 126 13.75 8.08 -3.67
C ARG A 126 13.41 7.72 -2.24
N GLY A 127 12.67 6.63 -2.05
CA GLY A 127 12.46 6.08 -0.72
C GLY A 127 11.93 4.66 -0.73
N VAL A 128 11.89 4.08 0.47
CA VAL A 128 11.34 2.76 0.73
C VAL A 128 9.91 2.92 1.23
N VAL A 129 8.99 2.12 0.71
CA VAL A 129 7.60 2.08 1.16
C VAL A 129 7.28 0.68 1.66
N MET A 130 6.74 0.60 2.87
CA MET A 130 6.33 -0.66 3.50
C MET A 130 4.93 -0.50 4.08
N VAL A 131 4.18 -1.60 4.15
CA VAL A 131 2.87 -1.67 4.80
C VAL A 131 2.97 -2.59 6.01
N GLY A 132 2.47 -2.14 7.16
CA GLY A 132 2.36 -2.93 8.39
C GLY A 132 0.91 -3.03 8.84
N ILE A 133 0.24 -4.12 8.50
CA ILE A 133 -1.09 -4.47 9.03
C ILE A 133 -0.94 -5.69 9.92
N GLY A 134 -1.33 -5.56 11.18
CA GLY A 134 -1.10 -6.57 12.22
C GLY A 134 0.24 -6.40 12.93
N THR A 135 0.27 -6.82 14.19
CA THR A 135 1.46 -6.79 15.07
C THR A 135 2.69 -7.44 14.42
N THR A 136 2.53 -8.64 13.87
CA THR A 136 3.62 -9.40 13.25
C THR A 136 4.21 -8.67 12.05
N ALA A 137 3.40 -8.03 11.22
CA ALA A 137 3.89 -7.27 10.07
C ALA A 137 4.72 -6.05 10.52
N ILE A 138 4.29 -5.37 11.58
CA ILE A 138 5.03 -4.24 12.16
C ILE A 138 6.39 -4.68 12.71
N GLU A 139 6.45 -5.82 13.39
CA GLU A 139 7.71 -6.41 13.86
C GLU A 139 8.66 -6.78 12.72
N GLN A 140 8.12 -7.37 11.64
CA GLN A 140 8.89 -7.69 10.45
C GLN A 140 9.39 -6.44 9.70
N VAL A 141 8.58 -5.39 9.63
CA VAL A 141 9.01 -4.08 9.12
C VAL A 141 10.14 -3.53 9.97
N TYR A 142 10.00 -3.59 11.30
CA TYR A 142 11.04 -3.14 12.22
C TYR A 142 12.38 -3.86 11.97
N ALA A 143 12.35 -5.19 11.83
CA ALA A 143 13.54 -5.97 11.48
C ALA A 143 14.14 -5.54 10.14
N SER A 144 13.31 -5.35 9.12
CA SER A 144 13.73 -4.92 7.77
C SER A 144 14.39 -3.54 7.79
N VAL A 145 13.83 -2.58 8.52
CA VAL A 145 14.39 -1.23 8.71
C VAL A 145 15.73 -1.30 9.43
N ARG A 146 15.84 -2.10 10.50
CA ARG A 146 17.10 -2.28 11.24
C ARG A 146 18.21 -2.81 10.33
N VAL A 147 17.89 -3.77 9.46
CA VAL A 147 18.83 -4.30 8.46
C VAL A 147 19.24 -3.21 7.46
N LEU A 148 18.29 -2.44 6.91
CA LEU A 148 18.60 -1.31 6.02
C LEU A 148 19.55 -0.30 6.66
N ARG A 149 19.33 0.04 7.94
CA ARG A 149 20.20 0.97 8.68
C ARG A 149 21.57 0.38 8.97
N LYS A 150 21.65 -0.92 9.31
CA LYS A 150 22.94 -1.61 9.48
C LYS A 150 23.77 -1.65 8.19
N LEU A 151 23.11 -1.73 7.04
CA LEU A 151 23.75 -1.63 5.72
C LEU A 151 24.17 -0.20 5.35
N GLY A 152 23.88 0.79 6.19
CA GLY A 152 24.20 2.20 5.93
C GLY A 152 23.26 2.85 4.91
N SER A 153 22.09 2.27 4.64
CA SER A 153 21.19 2.79 3.61
C SER A 153 20.63 4.16 4.00
N PRO A 154 20.84 5.20 3.15
CA PRO A 154 20.36 6.55 3.41
C PRO A 154 18.89 6.75 3.01
N LEU A 155 18.24 5.74 2.42
CA LEU A 155 16.88 5.91 1.90
C LEU A 155 15.90 6.22 3.04
N PRO A 156 15.08 7.28 2.91
CA PRO A 156 13.96 7.50 3.80
C PRO A 156 12.95 6.35 3.66
N VAL A 157 12.30 5.99 4.76
CA VAL A 157 11.29 4.93 4.78
C VAL A 157 9.94 5.52 5.15
N GLU A 158 8.88 5.16 4.44
CA GLU A 158 7.50 5.37 4.87
C GLU A 158 6.86 4.03 5.24
N LEU A 159 6.41 3.93 6.50
CA LEU A 159 5.64 2.80 7.01
C LEU A 159 4.16 3.18 7.05
N TRP A 160 3.34 2.48 6.30
CA TRP A 160 1.90 2.70 6.21
C TRP A 160 1.16 1.70 7.10
N VAL A 161 0.38 2.20 8.05
CA VAL A 161 -0.37 1.41 9.05
C VAL A 161 -1.81 1.91 9.16
N ARG A 162 -2.72 1.06 9.65
CA ARG A 162 -4.03 1.50 10.17
C ARG A 162 -3.82 2.13 11.56
N ALA A 163 -4.62 3.12 11.96
CA ALA A 163 -4.51 3.71 13.30
C ALA A 163 -4.73 2.68 14.42
N THR A 164 -5.58 1.68 14.18
CA THR A 164 -5.80 0.55 15.11
C THR A 164 -4.56 -0.31 15.32
N GLU A 165 -3.60 -0.25 14.41
CA GLU A 165 -2.37 -1.05 14.42
C GLU A 165 -1.20 -0.30 15.08
N ARG A 166 -1.43 0.93 15.57
CA ARG A 166 -0.42 1.65 16.38
C ARG A 166 -0.34 0.97 17.75
N LEU A 167 0.51 -0.05 17.84
CA LEU A 167 0.63 -0.96 18.99
C LEU A 167 0.94 -0.25 20.31
N THR A 168 1.57 0.92 20.25
CA THR A 168 1.90 1.77 21.40
C THR A 168 1.80 3.24 21.02
N ASP A 169 1.56 4.11 22.01
CA ASP A 169 1.58 5.57 21.84
C ASP A 169 2.93 6.10 21.33
N ASP A 170 4.00 5.29 21.40
CA ASP A 170 5.37 5.64 21.01
C ASP A 170 5.91 4.89 19.77
N LEU A 171 5.08 4.11 19.05
CA LEU A 171 5.51 3.46 17.79
C LEU A 171 6.09 4.50 16.82
N ASP A 172 5.43 5.65 16.72
CA ASP A 172 5.85 6.75 15.87
C ASP A 172 7.23 7.29 16.29
N GLY A 173 7.45 7.53 17.58
CA GLY A 173 8.73 8.02 18.11
C GLY A 173 9.88 7.02 17.91
N HIS A 174 9.62 5.74 18.18
CA HIS A 174 10.59 4.67 17.98
C HIS A 174 10.95 4.50 16.50
N MET A 175 9.97 4.45 15.61
CA MET A 175 10.19 4.34 14.16
C MET A 175 10.91 5.59 13.61
N GLN A 176 10.56 6.77 14.11
CA GLN A 176 11.22 8.02 13.74
C GLN A 176 12.70 8.06 14.13
N SER A 177 13.09 7.41 15.24
CA SER A 177 14.51 7.26 15.62
C SER A 177 15.35 6.51 14.57
N TYR A 178 14.71 5.69 13.73
CA TYR A 178 15.32 5.03 12.58
C TYR A 178 15.08 5.76 11.25
N GLY A 179 14.63 7.01 11.29
CA GLY A 179 14.34 7.80 10.08
C GLY A 179 13.16 7.24 9.26
N VAL A 180 12.21 6.58 9.93
CA VAL A 180 10.95 6.10 9.32
C VAL A 180 9.85 7.11 9.61
N SER A 181 9.07 7.46 8.59
CA SER A 181 7.84 8.24 8.76
C SER A 181 6.64 7.29 8.78
N VAL A 182 5.88 7.28 9.86
CA VAL A 182 4.65 6.49 9.95
C VAL A 182 3.50 7.26 9.30
N ARG A 183 2.76 6.60 8.41
CA ARG A 183 1.62 7.14 7.65
C ARG A 183 0.35 6.38 8.02
N ASN A 184 -0.75 7.11 8.16
CA ASN A 184 -2.04 6.51 8.45
C ASN A 184 -2.79 6.20 7.15
N LEU A 185 -3.10 4.93 6.91
CA LEU A 185 -3.89 4.48 5.77
C LEU A 185 -5.31 5.05 5.79
N GLN A 186 -5.93 5.19 6.96
CA GLN A 186 -7.32 5.63 7.08
C GLN A 186 -7.55 7.07 6.62
N GLU A 187 -6.49 7.88 6.50
CA GLU A 187 -6.58 9.21 5.88
C GLU A 187 -6.99 9.15 4.40
N PHE A 188 -6.85 7.99 3.76
CA PHE A 188 -7.14 7.76 2.34
C PHE A 188 -8.28 6.77 2.15
N ILE A 189 -8.29 5.65 2.87
CA ILE A 189 -9.26 4.57 2.66
C ILE A 189 -10.40 4.53 3.69
N GLY A 190 -10.39 5.41 4.69
CA GLY A 190 -11.31 5.33 5.82
C GLY A 190 -11.25 3.95 6.49
N GLU A 191 -12.42 3.38 6.75
CA GLU A 191 -12.57 2.05 7.35
C GLU A 191 -12.72 0.92 6.30
N GLU A 192 -12.49 1.20 5.01
CA GLU A 192 -12.69 0.21 3.95
C GLU A 192 -11.58 -0.84 3.92
N GLU A 193 -11.96 -2.10 4.12
CA GLU A 193 -11.00 -3.22 4.14
C GLU A 193 -10.71 -3.80 2.75
N ASP A 194 -11.58 -3.56 1.76
CA ASP A 194 -11.45 -4.08 0.40
C ASP A 194 -10.46 -3.29 -0.47
N ILE A 195 -10.01 -2.12 0.00
CA ILE A 195 -9.01 -1.33 -0.71
C ILE A 195 -7.60 -1.88 -0.41
N PRO A 196 -6.81 -2.26 -1.45
CA PRO A 196 -5.49 -2.85 -1.26
C PRO A 196 -4.50 -1.83 -0.65
N PRO A 197 -4.04 -2.03 0.61
CA PRO A 197 -3.27 -1.02 1.33
C PRO A 197 -1.89 -0.75 0.71
N HIS A 198 -1.27 -1.77 0.09
CA HIS A 198 0.01 -1.60 -0.60
C HIS A 198 -0.08 -0.73 -1.84
N MET A 199 -1.20 -0.78 -2.59
CA MET A 199 -1.41 0.10 -3.73
C MET A 199 -1.65 1.54 -3.28
N VAL A 200 -2.37 1.73 -2.17
CA VAL A 200 -2.54 3.06 -1.55
C VAL A 200 -1.18 3.61 -1.11
N ALA A 201 -0.38 2.82 -0.40
CA ALA A 201 0.96 3.21 0.00
C ALA A 201 1.86 3.53 -1.21
N LEU A 202 1.80 2.72 -2.27
CA LEU A 202 2.51 2.96 -3.52
C LEU A 202 2.06 4.23 -4.21
N LEU A 203 0.77 4.51 -4.33
CA LEU A 203 0.26 5.71 -4.98
C LEU A 203 0.54 6.94 -4.14
N MET A 204 0.21 6.90 -2.85
CA MET A 204 0.12 8.07 -1.96
C MET A 204 1.40 8.39 -1.20
N SER A 205 2.39 7.47 -1.18
CA SER A 205 3.73 7.78 -0.64
C SER A 205 4.33 9.02 -1.27
N ARG A 206 5.16 9.74 -0.53
CA ARG A 206 5.69 10.99 -1.05
C ARG A 206 6.65 10.78 -2.23
N PHE A 207 7.37 9.66 -2.29
CA PHE A 207 8.50 9.48 -3.21
C PHE A 207 8.09 9.42 -4.69
N GLU A 208 8.94 9.93 -5.57
CA GLU A 208 8.78 9.75 -7.03
C GLU A 208 9.28 8.38 -7.49
N GLU A 209 10.37 7.92 -6.89
CA GLU A 209 10.96 6.59 -7.11
C GLU A 209 10.84 5.77 -5.82
N VAL A 210 10.07 4.69 -5.87
CA VAL A 210 9.73 3.84 -4.71
C VAL A 210 10.41 2.49 -4.84
N LEU A 211 11.15 2.08 -3.82
CA LEU A 211 11.41 0.65 -3.54
C LEU A 211 10.31 0.17 -2.59
N TYR A 212 9.43 -0.68 -3.06
CA TYR A 212 8.43 -1.32 -2.20
C TYR A 212 9.00 -2.60 -1.62
N LEU A 213 8.86 -2.75 -0.31
CA LEU A 213 9.23 -3.95 0.43
C LEU A 213 8.03 -4.37 1.28
N GLU A 214 7.54 -5.58 1.03
CA GLU A 214 6.59 -6.24 1.91
C GLU A 214 7.24 -6.54 3.27
N ALA A 215 6.40 -6.64 4.30
CA ALA A 215 6.81 -7.10 5.61
C ALA A 215 7.51 -8.47 5.49
N GLY A 216 8.72 -8.56 6.04
CA GLY A 216 9.53 -9.79 6.02
C GLY A 216 10.54 -9.86 4.87
N ILE A 217 10.62 -8.85 4.00
CA ILE A 217 11.69 -8.75 3.01
C ILE A 217 12.88 -7.97 3.57
N LEU A 218 14.00 -8.66 3.77
CA LEU A 218 15.25 -8.11 4.29
C LEU A 218 16.19 -7.73 3.14
N ALA A 219 16.84 -6.57 3.21
CA ALA A 219 17.92 -6.22 2.29
C ALA A 219 19.22 -6.94 2.68
N MET A 220 19.97 -7.43 1.69
CA MET A 220 21.28 -8.06 1.85
C MET A 220 22.43 -7.13 1.46
N ALA A 221 22.13 -6.07 0.71
CA ALA A 221 23.05 -4.97 0.42
C ALA A 221 22.28 -3.64 0.36
N ASP A 222 22.96 -2.50 0.52
CA ASP A 222 22.32 -1.19 0.48
C ASP A 222 21.62 -0.95 -0.87
N PRO A 223 20.27 -0.82 -0.88
CA PRO A 223 19.53 -0.61 -2.11
C PRO A 223 19.83 0.72 -2.81
N ALA A 224 20.35 1.73 -2.10
CA ALA A 224 20.72 3.02 -2.68
C ALA A 224 22.04 2.94 -3.46
N ALA A 225 23.05 2.28 -2.87
CA ALA A 225 24.33 2.02 -3.51
C ALA A 225 24.23 0.93 -4.59
N HIS A 226 23.31 -0.01 -4.42
CA HIS A 226 23.00 -1.00 -5.43
C HIS A 226 22.29 -0.30 -6.60
N ARG A 227 22.74 -0.55 -7.83
CA ARG A 227 22.34 0.20 -9.05
C ARG A 227 20.87 -0.01 -9.48
N LEU A 228 19.94 -0.23 -8.55
CA LEU A 228 18.50 -0.39 -8.78
C LEU A 228 17.93 0.79 -9.57
N PHE A 229 18.09 2.00 -9.02
CA PHE A 229 17.55 3.23 -9.60
C PHE A 229 18.36 3.75 -10.80
N THR A 230 19.50 3.13 -11.12
CA THR A 230 20.38 3.55 -12.23
C THR A 230 20.56 2.45 -13.28
N ARG A 231 19.85 1.32 -13.13
CA ARG A 231 19.88 0.23 -14.09
C ARG A 231 19.25 0.71 -15.40
N GLY A 232 19.94 0.51 -16.53
CA GLY A 232 19.51 1.03 -17.84
C GLY A 232 18.06 0.68 -18.19
N CYS A 233 17.65 -0.58 -17.97
CA CYS A 233 16.27 -1.00 -18.21
C CYS A 233 15.27 -0.26 -17.30
N TYR A 234 15.53 -0.11 -16.00
CA TYR A 234 14.66 0.63 -15.09
C TYR A 234 14.60 2.12 -15.45
N VAL A 235 15.73 2.73 -15.82
CA VAL A 235 15.76 4.13 -16.28
C VAL A 235 14.90 4.30 -17.55
N GLN A 236 14.80 3.29 -18.41
CA GLN A 236 13.95 3.34 -19.59
C GLN A 236 12.46 3.10 -19.26
N THR A 237 12.16 2.09 -18.46
CA THR A 237 10.79 1.62 -18.22
C THR A 237 10.10 2.28 -17.04
N GLY A 238 10.86 2.63 -16.00
CA GLY A 238 10.33 3.08 -14.71
C GLY A 238 9.73 1.96 -13.86
N VAL A 239 9.83 0.70 -14.28
CA VAL A 239 9.28 -0.46 -13.55
C VAL A 239 10.34 -1.54 -13.51
N LEU A 240 10.71 -1.99 -12.30
CA LEU A 240 11.62 -3.10 -12.05
C LEU A 240 10.91 -4.13 -11.16
N LEU A 241 10.75 -5.34 -11.70
CA LEU A 241 10.12 -6.47 -11.03
C LEU A 241 11.14 -7.60 -10.86
N TRP A 242 10.93 -8.46 -9.88
CA TRP A 242 11.73 -9.67 -9.68
C TRP A 242 10.94 -10.88 -10.12
N ARG A 243 11.56 -11.76 -10.91
CA ARG A 243 10.93 -13.00 -11.34
C ARG A 243 10.61 -13.87 -10.13
N ASP A 244 9.39 -14.36 -10.05
CA ASP A 244 9.04 -15.40 -9.11
C ASP A 244 9.45 -16.77 -9.69
N LEU A 245 10.30 -17.48 -8.94
CA LEU A 245 10.72 -18.85 -9.29
C LEU A 245 9.97 -19.91 -8.48
N ALA A 246 9.03 -19.51 -7.61
CA ALA A 246 8.11 -20.44 -6.99
C ALA A 246 7.35 -21.17 -8.10
N VAL A 247 7.47 -22.51 -8.10
CA VAL A 247 6.88 -23.40 -9.10
C VAL A 247 5.39 -23.53 -8.82
N HIS A 248 4.64 -22.45 -8.99
CA HIS A 248 3.19 -22.52 -9.13
C HIS A 248 2.89 -22.72 -10.61
N ALA A 249 1.96 -23.63 -10.92
CA ALA A 249 1.43 -23.75 -12.27
C ALA A 249 0.93 -22.36 -12.71
N PRO A 250 1.28 -21.89 -13.93
CA PRO A 250 0.83 -20.59 -14.40
C PRO A 250 -0.70 -20.55 -14.35
N ALA A 251 -1.26 -19.50 -13.73
CA ALA A 251 -2.69 -19.27 -13.78
C ALA A 251 -3.09 -19.05 -15.25
N ASP A 252 -4.22 -19.64 -15.68
CA ASP A 252 -4.81 -19.27 -16.97
C ASP A 252 -5.43 -17.88 -16.83
N LEU A 253 -4.71 -16.89 -17.38
CA LEU A 253 -5.08 -15.48 -17.39
C LEU A 253 -5.77 -15.07 -18.70
N SER A 254 -6.18 -16.01 -19.55
CA SER A 254 -6.70 -15.69 -20.89
C SER A 254 -7.93 -14.77 -20.88
N GLY A 255 -8.83 -14.93 -19.91
CA GLY A 255 -9.98 -14.03 -19.75
C GLY A 255 -9.55 -12.62 -19.34
N LEU A 256 -8.59 -12.50 -18.42
CA LEU A 256 -7.99 -11.23 -18.02
C LEU A 256 -7.27 -10.57 -19.21
N HIS A 257 -6.50 -11.33 -19.99
CA HIS A 257 -5.81 -10.82 -21.18
C HIS A 257 -6.79 -10.22 -22.20
N ARG A 258 -7.96 -10.84 -22.40
CA ARG A 258 -9.00 -10.29 -23.28
C ARG A 258 -9.57 -8.98 -22.75
N VAL A 259 -9.86 -8.90 -21.45
CA VAL A 259 -10.38 -7.66 -20.83
C VAL A 259 -9.35 -6.53 -20.89
N LEU A 260 -8.07 -6.87 -20.73
CA LEU A 260 -6.97 -5.92 -20.77
C LEU A 260 -6.47 -5.62 -22.19
N GLU A 261 -7.07 -6.22 -23.22
CA GLU A 261 -6.71 -6.06 -24.63
C GLU A 261 -5.22 -6.37 -24.88
N LEU A 262 -4.71 -7.40 -24.21
CA LEU A 262 -3.34 -7.87 -24.37
C LEU A 262 -3.21 -8.73 -25.62
N ASP A 263 -2.10 -8.56 -26.35
CA ASP A 263 -1.84 -9.32 -27.58
C ASP A 263 -1.76 -10.82 -27.25
N SER A 264 -2.51 -11.63 -28.00
CA SER A 264 -2.46 -13.09 -27.95
C SER A 264 -1.07 -13.67 -28.21
N ASN A 265 -0.15 -12.89 -28.80
CA ASN A 265 1.23 -13.27 -29.02
C ASN A 265 2.11 -13.19 -27.75
N ILE A 266 1.61 -12.59 -26.65
CA ILE A 266 2.30 -12.65 -25.36
C ILE A 266 2.01 -14.03 -24.76
N THR A 267 2.84 -15.00 -25.13
CA THR A 267 2.66 -16.41 -24.75
C THR A 267 2.96 -16.67 -23.28
N GLU A 268 3.80 -15.84 -22.64
CA GLU A 268 4.16 -15.98 -21.23
C GLU A 268 4.42 -14.60 -20.60
N PHE A 269 3.70 -14.29 -19.52
CA PHE A 269 4.13 -13.27 -18.57
C PHE A 269 4.95 -13.98 -17.50
N PRO A 270 6.26 -13.73 -17.38
CA PRO A 270 7.02 -14.27 -16.28
C PRO A 270 6.41 -13.75 -14.97
N SER A 271 5.97 -14.68 -14.14
CA SER A 271 5.46 -14.38 -12.82
C SER A 271 6.49 -13.58 -12.01
N HIS A 272 6.02 -12.72 -11.12
CA HIS A 272 6.88 -11.82 -10.35
C HIS A 272 6.55 -11.82 -8.86
N GLN A 273 7.53 -11.39 -8.07
CA GLN A 273 7.43 -11.24 -6.62
C GLN A 273 6.68 -9.94 -6.27
N PRO A 274 5.41 -10.01 -5.82
CA PRO A 274 4.59 -8.82 -5.60
C PRO A 274 5.08 -7.98 -4.42
N GLY A 275 5.73 -8.62 -3.45
CA GLY A 275 6.30 -7.97 -2.27
C GLY A 275 7.56 -7.14 -2.54
N LEU A 276 8.18 -7.26 -3.71
CA LEU A 276 9.45 -6.61 -4.03
C LEU A 276 9.44 -6.01 -5.44
N LEU A 277 9.43 -4.68 -5.51
CA LEU A 277 9.41 -3.94 -6.77
C LEU A 277 10.04 -2.55 -6.65
N VAL A 278 10.54 -2.01 -7.77
CA VAL A 278 10.97 -0.61 -7.87
C VAL A 278 10.16 0.11 -8.94
N ILE A 279 9.56 1.23 -8.56
CA ILE A 279 8.65 1.99 -9.42
C ILE A 279 9.07 3.44 -9.49
N HIS A 280 9.09 4.00 -10.69
CA HIS A 280 9.14 5.42 -10.94
C HIS A 280 7.72 5.89 -11.24
N LYS A 281 7.05 6.52 -10.27
CA LYS A 281 5.61 6.84 -10.34
C LYS A 281 5.24 7.61 -11.58
N LYS A 282 6.01 8.64 -11.93
CA LYS A 282 5.77 9.44 -13.14
C LYS A 282 5.71 8.61 -14.43
N LYS A 283 6.59 7.62 -14.56
CA LYS A 283 6.63 6.74 -15.74
C LYS A 283 5.55 5.67 -15.68
N ALA A 284 5.34 5.08 -14.51
CA ALA A 284 4.41 3.97 -14.29
C ALA A 284 3.01 4.40 -13.86
N TRP A 285 2.67 5.70 -13.93
CA TRP A 285 1.48 6.26 -13.27
C TRP A 285 0.19 5.60 -13.74
N SER A 286 0.03 5.49 -15.06
CA SER A 286 -1.12 4.83 -15.68
C SER A 286 -1.23 3.36 -15.31
N SER A 287 -0.09 2.66 -15.17
CA SER A 287 -0.05 1.27 -14.74
C SER A 287 -0.46 1.13 -13.28
N LEU A 288 0.06 1.97 -12.38
CA LEU A 288 -0.31 1.96 -10.96
C LEU A 288 -1.81 2.23 -10.76
N LEU A 289 -2.37 3.23 -11.45
CA LEU A 289 -3.80 3.54 -11.38
C LEU A 289 -4.66 2.41 -11.93
N LEU A 290 -4.25 1.80 -13.04
CA LEU A 290 -4.97 0.66 -13.60
C LEU A 290 -4.88 -0.55 -12.65
N SER A 291 -3.72 -0.87 -12.09
CA SER A 291 -3.57 -1.93 -11.10
C SER A 291 -4.48 -1.70 -9.89
N MET A 292 -4.50 -0.48 -9.36
CA MET A 292 -5.37 -0.11 -8.25
C MET A 292 -6.85 -0.34 -8.60
N PHE A 293 -7.30 0.13 -9.77
CA PHE A 293 -8.65 -0.09 -10.26
C PHE A 293 -8.98 -1.59 -10.36
N LEU A 294 -8.10 -2.39 -10.96
CA LEU A 294 -8.30 -3.84 -11.11
C LEU A 294 -8.40 -4.55 -9.74
N MET A 295 -7.58 -4.14 -8.77
CA MET A 295 -7.55 -4.72 -7.43
C MET A 295 -8.77 -4.33 -6.59
N THR A 296 -9.20 -3.07 -6.63
CA THR A 296 -10.45 -2.63 -5.97
C THR A 296 -11.67 -3.34 -6.57
N GLN A 297 -11.61 -3.67 -7.87
CA GLN A 297 -12.66 -4.42 -8.57
C GLN A 297 -12.41 -5.94 -8.60
N ARG A 298 -11.51 -6.48 -7.77
CA ARG A 298 -11.07 -7.89 -7.83
C ARG A 298 -12.21 -8.90 -7.91
N GLN A 299 -13.32 -8.65 -7.21
CA GLN A 299 -14.49 -9.54 -7.22
C GLN A 299 -15.14 -9.63 -8.60
N ALA A 300 -15.21 -8.51 -9.34
CA ALA A 300 -15.72 -8.48 -10.69
C ALA A 300 -14.73 -9.16 -11.67
N PHE A 301 -13.43 -8.95 -11.51
CA PHE A 301 -12.40 -9.56 -12.36
C PHE A 301 -12.21 -11.06 -12.11
N ALA A 302 -12.50 -11.55 -10.89
CA ALA A 302 -12.58 -12.99 -10.60
C ALA A 302 -13.63 -13.72 -11.48
N ALA A 303 -14.58 -13.00 -12.08
CA ALA A 303 -15.57 -13.59 -12.97
C ALA A 303 -14.99 -14.00 -14.34
N VAL A 304 -13.84 -13.47 -14.75
CA VAL A 304 -13.17 -13.83 -16.02
C VAL A 304 -11.95 -14.74 -15.82
N LEU A 305 -11.69 -15.15 -14.59
CA LEU A 305 -10.65 -16.12 -14.26
C LEU A 305 -11.24 -17.52 -14.08
N PRO A 306 -10.48 -18.58 -14.38
CA PRO A 306 -10.84 -19.94 -13.98
C PRO A 306 -11.04 -20.02 -12.46
N ARG A 307 -11.90 -20.94 -12.01
CA ARG A 307 -12.10 -21.18 -10.56
C ARG A 307 -10.77 -21.46 -9.88
N GLY A 308 -10.50 -20.77 -8.77
CA GLY A 308 -9.24 -20.88 -8.04
C GLY A 308 -8.08 -20.10 -8.66
N GLY A 309 -8.32 -19.26 -9.68
CA GLY A 309 -7.34 -18.33 -10.24
C GLY A 309 -7.28 -16.97 -9.52
N ASP A 310 -8.18 -16.71 -8.57
CA ASP A 310 -8.34 -15.40 -7.92
C ASP A 310 -7.05 -14.93 -7.22
N TRP A 311 -6.21 -15.84 -6.72
CA TRP A 311 -4.90 -15.51 -6.13
C TRP A 311 -3.95 -14.82 -7.12
N ALA A 312 -4.12 -15.06 -8.43
CA ALA A 312 -3.29 -14.44 -9.44
C ALA A 312 -3.59 -12.93 -9.57
N LEU A 313 -4.74 -12.45 -9.09
CA LEU A 313 -5.06 -11.03 -9.07
C LEU A 313 -4.15 -10.26 -8.10
N ASP A 314 -3.83 -10.82 -6.93
CA ASP A 314 -2.94 -10.12 -5.98
C ASP A 314 -1.49 -10.08 -6.46
N LYS A 315 -1.12 -10.99 -7.36
CA LYS A 315 0.26 -11.20 -7.79
C LYS A 315 0.57 -10.58 -9.14
N GLU A 316 -0.27 -10.80 -10.15
CA GLU A 316 0.11 -10.56 -11.55
C GLU A 316 -0.37 -9.21 -12.09
N LEU A 317 -1.31 -8.54 -11.41
CA LEU A 317 -2.02 -7.37 -11.96
C LEU A 317 -1.13 -6.20 -12.34
N LEU A 318 0.01 -5.99 -11.68
CA LEU A 318 0.91 -4.89 -12.04
C LEU A 318 1.56 -5.12 -13.41
N ALA A 319 2.15 -6.28 -13.64
CA ALA A 319 2.74 -6.63 -14.94
C ALA A 319 1.68 -6.56 -16.05
N GLN A 320 0.50 -7.10 -15.81
CA GLN A 320 -0.61 -7.08 -16.76
C GLN A 320 -1.05 -5.64 -17.09
N ALA A 321 -1.17 -4.77 -16.08
CA ALA A 321 -1.53 -3.37 -16.25
C ALA A 321 -0.47 -2.60 -17.05
N VAL A 322 0.82 -2.84 -16.81
CA VAL A 322 1.93 -2.24 -17.57
C VAL A 322 1.78 -2.50 -19.06
N HIS A 323 1.56 -3.75 -19.46
CA HIS A 323 1.36 -4.07 -20.86
C HIS A 323 0.07 -3.51 -21.44
N SER A 324 -1.00 -3.48 -20.64
CA SER A 324 -2.32 -2.99 -21.06
C SER A 324 -2.32 -1.50 -21.40
N VAL A 325 -1.38 -0.72 -20.85
CA VAL A 325 -1.17 0.70 -21.17
C VAL A 325 0.02 0.93 -22.13
N HIS A 326 0.43 -0.11 -22.85
CA HIS A 326 1.54 -0.09 -23.82
C HIS A 326 2.89 0.34 -23.24
N GLN A 327 3.11 0.04 -21.96
CA GLN A 327 4.40 0.20 -21.30
C GLN A 327 5.15 -1.13 -21.24
N THR A 328 6.43 -1.05 -20.89
CA THR A 328 7.30 -2.22 -20.66
C THR A 328 7.84 -2.15 -19.24
N TYR A 329 8.32 -3.28 -18.72
CA TYR A 329 9.01 -3.34 -17.43
C TYR A 329 10.34 -4.07 -17.56
N CYS A 330 11.21 -3.85 -16.59
CA CYS A 330 12.44 -4.61 -16.44
C CYS A 330 12.22 -5.77 -15.48
N LEU A 331 12.59 -6.97 -15.89
CA LEU A 331 12.54 -8.16 -15.06
C LEU A 331 13.94 -8.55 -14.59
N VAL A 332 14.10 -8.76 -13.29
CA VAL A 332 15.30 -9.36 -12.71
C VAL A 332 15.10 -10.87 -12.66
N GLU A 333 15.87 -11.62 -13.45
CA GLU A 333 15.71 -13.07 -13.60
C GLU A 333 16.26 -13.89 -12.44
N HIS A 334 17.18 -13.32 -11.65
CA HIS A 334 17.79 -14.00 -10.51
C HIS A 334 17.12 -13.54 -9.22
N LEU A 335 16.71 -14.50 -8.38
CA LEU A 335 16.12 -14.19 -7.09
C LEU A 335 17.13 -13.49 -6.17
N PRO A 336 16.64 -12.66 -5.25
CA PRO A 336 17.32 -12.45 -3.99
C PRO A 336 17.45 -13.80 -3.26
N ALA A 337 18.65 -14.19 -2.82
CA ALA A 337 18.97 -15.45 -2.12
C ALA A 337 17.78 -15.96 -1.30
N VAL A 338 17.17 -17.03 -1.79
CA VAL A 338 15.96 -17.61 -1.22
C VAL A 338 16.28 -18.26 0.13
N SER A 339 15.46 -17.95 1.14
CA SER A 339 15.44 -18.67 2.42
C SER A 339 14.87 -20.08 2.24
N VAL A 340 15.58 -21.07 2.78
CA VAL A 340 15.17 -22.48 2.85
C VAL A 340 14.05 -22.63 3.90
N PRO A 341 13.05 -23.52 3.73
CA PRO A 341 11.98 -23.68 4.71
C PRO A 341 12.53 -24.17 6.06
N GLY A 342 12.28 -23.39 7.12
CA GLY A 342 12.66 -23.75 8.50
C GLY A 342 13.73 -22.84 9.11
N GLY A 343 13.34 -21.61 9.44
CA GLY A 343 14.15 -20.71 10.28
C GLY A 343 15.06 -19.76 9.51
N VAL A 344 15.07 -18.51 9.95
CA VAL A 344 16.12 -17.56 9.61
C VAL A 344 17.41 -18.06 10.26
N LEU A 345 18.36 -18.53 9.45
CA LEU A 345 19.76 -18.65 9.86
C LEU A 345 20.54 -17.54 9.16
N VAL A 346 20.51 -16.34 9.75
CA VAL A 346 21.58 -15.37 9.49
C VAL A 346 22.82 -15.96 10.16
N HIS A 347 23.69 -16.60 9.37
CA HIS A 347 24.99 -17.02 9.86
C HIS A 347 25.85 -15.76 10.08
N PHE A 348 25.76 -15.16 11.27
CA PHE A 348 26.74 -14.19 11.73
C PHE A 348 27.82 -14.97 12.47
N SER A 349 28.94 -15.28 11.80
CA SER A 349 30.15 -15.73 12.50
C SER A 349 31.13 -14.56 12.53
N PRO A 350 31.44 -13.99 13.71
CA PRO A 350 32.53 -13.05 13.84
C PRO A 350 33.83 -13.87 13.88
N GLY A 351 34.45 -14.05 12.71
CA GLY A 351 35.75 -14.71 12.59
C GLY A 351 35.82 -15.66 11.41
N ASP A 352 36.86 -15.46 10.60
CA ASP A 352 37.44 -16.40 9.64
C ASP A 352 36.71 -16.70 8.32
N ALA A 353 37.26 -16.06 7.28
CA ALA A 353 37.74 -16.65 6.03
C ALA A 353 36.98 -17.85 5.45
N GLY A 354 36.24 -17.60 4.37
CA GLY A 354 35.93 -18.63 3.37
C GLY A 354 34.50 -18.65 2.86
N LEU A 355 34.01 -17.55 2.29
CA LEU A 355 32.87 -17.64 1.36
C LEU A 355 33.39 -18.18 0.02
N ASN A 356 32.83 -19.32 -0.39
CA ASN A 356 33.09 -19.97 -1.67
C ASN A 356 32.75 -18.99 -2.83
N PRO A 357 33.70 -18.57 -3.67
CA PRO A 357 33.54 -17.45 -4.62
C PRO A 357 32.76 -17.80 -5.91
N ALA A 358 31.95 -18.85 -5.92
CA ALA A 358 31.44 -19.47 -7.15
C ALA A 358 29.98 -19.16 -7.54
N LEU A 359 29.36 -18.08 -7.04
CA LEU A 359 28.10 -17.57 -7.58
C LEU A 359 28.24 -16.07 -7.93
N PRO A 360 28.50 -15.72 -9.21
CA PRO A 360 28.49 -14.34 -9.67
C PRO A 360 27.02 -13.90 -9.83
N GLY A 361 26.39 -13.58 -8.71
CA GLY A 361 25.00 -13.11 -8.66
C GLY A 361 24.69 -12.60 -7.26
N LEU A 362 25.02 -11.33 -6.99
CA LEU A 362 24.72 -10.68 -5.73
C LEU A 362 23.21 -10.70 -5.46
N SER A 363 22.82 -11.52 -4.50
CA SER A 363 21.49 -11.55 -3.94
C SER A 363 21.26 -10.30 -3.11
N LEU A 364 20.31 -9.46 -3.52
CA LEU A 364 20.12 -8.13 -2.93
C LEU A 364 19.13 -8.09 -1.77
N PHE A 365 18.25 -9.08 -1.68
CA PHE A 365 17.20 -9.20 -0.67
C PHE A 365 17.10 -10.67 -0.21
N LEU A 366 16.33 -10.89 0.85
CA LEU A 366 16.01 -12.20 1.39
C LEU A 366 14.59 -12.14 1.96
N GLU A 367 13.72 -13.06 1.56
CA GLU A 367 12.38 -13.20 2.13
C GLU A 367 12.48 -14.05 3.40
N SER A 368 12.18 -13.47 4.56
CA SER A 368 12.07 -14.20 5.82
C SER A 368 10.62 -14.61 6.05
N ARG A 369 10.33 -15.92 5.97
CA ARG A 369 9.07 -16.47 6.48
C ARG A 369 9.18 -16.70 7.99
N CYS A 370 9.39 -15.62 8.75
CA CYS A 370 9.34 -15.69 10.20
C CYS A 370 7.89 -15.86 10.63
N GLN A 371 7.53 -17.06 11.07
CA GLN A 371 6.37 -17.24 11.94
C GLN A 371 6.81 -16.80 13.34
N GLU A 372 6.23 -15.69 13.81
CA GLU A 372 6.42 -15.09 15.14
C GLU A 372 7.86 -14.66 15.48
N VAL A 373 8.08 -13.34 15.54
CA VAL A 373 9.22 -12.79 16.28
C VAL A 373 8.80 -12.80 17.74
N THR A 374 9.43 -13.61 18.58
CA THR A 374 9.04 -13.65 19.99
C THR A 374 9.53 -12.40 20.72
N ALA A 375 8.84 -11.99 21.79
CA ALA A 375 9.30 -10.91 22.66
C ALA A 375 10.72 -11.15 23.22
N GLN A 376 11.15 -12.42 23.32
CA GLN A 376 12.51 -12.82 23.70
C GLN A 376 13.54 -12.50 22.61
N ASP A 377 13.19 -12.66 21.33
CA ASP A 377 14.09 -12.33 20.20
C ASP A 377 14.33 -10.82 20.09
N LEU A 378 13.30 -10.01 20.37
CA LEU A 378 13.41 -8.56 20.46
C LEU A 378 14.26 -8.12 21.67
N GLN A 379 14.08 -8.74 22.84
CA GLN A 379 14.90 -8.48 24.02
C GLN A 379 16.37 -8.87 23.82
N ALA A 380 16.65 -9.99 23.16
CA ALA A 380 18.01 -10.41 22.83
C ALA A 380 18.70 -9.41 21.86
N GLY A 381 17.96 -8.88 20.89
CA GLY A 381 18.44 -7.82 19.99
C GLY A 381 18.70 -6.47 20.68
N MET A 382 17.97 -6.16 21.75
CA MET A 382 18.20 -4.96 22.57
C MET A 382 19.33 -5.13 23.59
N GLN A 383 19.57 -6.34 24.11
CA GLN A 383 20.66 -6.60 25.06
C GLN A 383 22.06 -6.60 24.40
N LEU A 384 22.15 -6.73 23.08
CA LEU A 384 23.39 -6.53 22.33
C LEU A 384 23.83 -5.05 22.21
N GLN A 385 23.15 -4.11 22.91
CA GLN A 385 23.47 -2.67 22.89
C GLN A 385 24.28 -2.14 24.08
N HIS A 386 24.92 -2.97 24.91
CA HIS A 386 25.90 -2.47 25.88
C HIS A 386 27.08 -3.43 26.11
N PRO A 387 28.30 -2.87 26.12
CA PRO A 387 29.15 -2.53 24.98
C PRO A 387 29.77 -3.75 24.27
#